data_AF-A0A484YEH9-F1
#
_entry.id   AF-A0A484YEH9-F1
#
_cell.length_a   1.000
_cell.length_b   1.000
_cell.length_c   1.000
_cell.angle_alpha   90.00
_cell.angle_beta   90.00
_cell.angle_gamma   90.00
#
_symmetry.space_group_name_H-M   'P 1'
#
loop_
_entity.id
_entity.type
_entity.pdbx_description
1 polymer ?
#
loop_
_entity_poly.entity_id
_entity_poly.type
_entity_poly.pdbx_seq_one_letter_code
_entity_poly.pdbx_strand_id
1 'polypeptide(L)' 'MYLAKVTGALVSTTKHASLNGSKLLIVARLDENYQPTVHAQGGS' A
#
# COMPACT_ATOMS: atom_id res chain seq x y z
N MET A 1 5.29 -4.62 12.84
CA MET A 1 4.42 -3.48 12.50
C MET A 1 5.31 -2.32 12.08
N TYR A 2 4.89 -1.46 11.14
CA TYR A 2 5.64 -0.28 10.71
C TYR A 2 4.73 0.94 10.64
N LEU A 3 5.30 2.15 10.81
CA LEU A 3 4.57 3.39 10.56
C LEU A 3 4.47 3.61 9.05
N ALA A 4 3.27 3.97 8.60
CA ALA A 4 2.99 4.18 7.20
C ALA A 4 1.92 5.24 7.00
N LYS A 5 1.99 5.94 5.88
CA LYS A 5 0.92 6.83 5.40
C LYS A 5 0.14 6.13 4.29
N VAL A 6 -1.19 6.13 4.39
CA VAL A 6 -2.05 5.67 3.28
C VAL A 6 -1.93 6.67 2.13
N THR A 7 -1.52 6.19 0.96
CA THR A 7 -1.35 7.00 -0.25
C THR A 7 -2.41 6.71 -1.30
N GLY A 8 -3.14 5.60 -1.17
CA GLY A 8 -4.24 5.26 -2.07
C GLY A 8 -4.94 3.96 -1.71
N ALA A 9 -5.81 3.53 -2.61
CA ALA A 9 -6.49 2.25 -2.56
C ALA A 9 -6.35 1.54 -3.91
N LEU A 10 -6.24 0.21 -3.86
CA LEU A 10 -6.18 -0.63 -5.06
C LEU A 10 -7.54 -1.28 -5.28
N VAL A 11 -8.07 -1.15 -6.50
CA VAL A 11 -9.23 -1.92 -6.96
C VAL A 11 -8.73 -3.05 -7.83
N SER A 12 -9.15 -4.28 -7.51
CA SER A 12 -8.87 -5.46 -8.32
C SER A 12 -10.16 -6.24 -8.57
N THR A 13 -10.46 -6.46 -9.84
CA THR A 13 -11.64 -7.22 -10.30
C THR A 13 -11.30 -8.68 -10.54
N THR A 14 -10.08 -8.99 -11.00
CA THR A 14 -9.53 -10.35 -11.11
C THR A 14 -8.54 -10.63 -9.99
N LYS A 15 -8.91 -11.50 -9.06
CA LYS A 15 -8.15 -11.81 -7.82
C LYS A 15 -8.51 -13.19 -7.28
N HIS A 16 -7.68 -13.72 -6.39
CA HIS A 16 -8.02 -14.92 -5.64
C HIS A 16 -9.27 -14.68 -4.76
N ALA A 17 -10.15 -15.68 -4.64
CA ALA A 17 -11.44 -15.54 -3.96
C ALA A 17 -11.33 -15.10 -2.49
N SER A 18 -10.21 -15.42 -1.83
CA SER A 18 -9.94 -14.98 -0.45
C SER A 18 -9.81 -13.46 -0.28
N LEU A 19 -9.62 -12.72 -1.38
CA LEU A 19 -9.51 -11.25 -1.38
C LEU A 19 -10.85 -10.57 -1.68
N ASN A 20 -11.94 -11.32 -1.84
CA ASN A 20 -13.26 -10.76 -2.04
C ASN A 20 -13.71 -10.00 -0.77
N GLY A 21 -14.21 -8.78 -0.95
CA GLY A 21 -14.59 -7.89 0.15
C GLY A 21 -13.42 -7.24 0.88
N SER A 22 -12.17 -7.59 0.57
CA SER A 22 -10.99 -6.96 1.17
C SER A 22 -10.76 -5.55 0.61
N LYS A 23 -10.57 -4.57 1.50
CA LYS A 23 -10.10 -3.24 1.13
C LYS A 23 -8.58 -3.24 1.06
N LEU A 24 -8.03 -3.10 -0.15
CA LEU A 24 -6.59 -3.07 -0.38
C LEU A 24 -6.10 -1.63 -0.38
N LEU A 25 -5.14 -1.32 0.49
CA LEU A 25 -4.57 0.02 0.65
C LEU A 25 -3.13 0.06 0.12
N ILE A 26 -2.80 1.13 -0.57
CA ILE A 26 -1.42 1.47 -0.92
C ILE A 26 -0.88 2.36 0.21
N VAL A 27 0.28 2.01 0.75
CA VAL A 27 0.88 2.73 1.87
C VAL A 27 2.36 3.04 1.57
N ALA A 28 2.82 4.21 1.99
CA ALA A 28 4.22 4.58 2.00
C ALA A 28 4.76 4.40 3.42
N ARG A 29 5.80 3.57 3.59
CA ARG A 29 6.46 3.37 4.88
C ARG A 29 7.17 4.65 5.31
N LEU A 30 7.17 4.91 6.61
CA LEU A 30 7.81 6.07 7.21
C LEU A 30 9.12 5.69 7.91
N ASP A 31 10.08 6.59 7.87
CA ASP A 31 11.31 6.53 8.67
C ASP A 31 11.11 7.11 10.10
N GLU A 32 12.19 7.22 10.86
CA GLU A 32 12.22 7.79 12.20
C GLU A 32 11.83 9.27 12.27
N ASN A 33 11.91 9.98 11.14
CA ASN A 33 11.50 11.38 11.01
C ASN A 33 10.08 11.51 10.43
N TYR A 34 9.33 10.41 10.37
CA TYR A 34 7.99 10.32 9.79
C TYR A 34 7.93 10.70 8.30
N GLN A 35 9.05 10.58 7.57
CA GLN A 35 9.11 10.86 6.14
C GLN A 35 8.97 9.57 5.32
N PRO A 36 8.34 9.61 4.14
CA PRO A 36 8.24 8.44 3.27
C PRO A 36 9.62 7.90 2.88
N THR A 37 9.91 6.64 3.23
CA THR A 37 11.07 5.94 2.68
C THR A 37 10.81 5.73 1.20
N VAL A 38 11.61 6.34 0.32
CA VAL A 38 11.42 6.28 -1.14
C VAL A 38 11.64 4.84 -1.64
N HIS A 39 10.58 4.04 -1.61
CA HIS A 39 10.50 2.71 -2.20
C HIS A 39 9.07 2.49 -2.72
N ALA A 40 8.65 3.34 -3.66
CA ALA A 40 7.58 2.99 -4.56
C ALA A 40 8.22 2.37 -5.82
N GLN A 41 8.63 1.11 -5.75
CA GLN A 41 8.90 0.35 -6.98
C GLN A 41 7.56 -0.05 -7.61
N GLY A 42 7.36 0.35 -8.87
CA GLY A 42 6.27 -0.04 -9.76
C GLY A 42 5.48 1.18 -10.27
N GLY A 43 5.58 1.61 -11.53
CA GLY A 43 6.26 1.05 -12.69
C GLY A 43 6.54 2.10 -13.77
N SER A 44 7.56 1.80 -14.56
CA SER A 44 7.86 2.35 -15.89
C SER A 44 6.81 1.96 -16.93
#